data_AF-A0A3P8W664-F1
#
_entry.id   AF-A0A3P8W664-F1
#
_cell.length_a   1.000
_cell.length_b   1.000
_cell.length_c   1.000
_cell.angle_alpha   90.00
_cell.angle_beta   90.00
_cell.angle_gamma   90.00
#
_symmetry.space_group_name_H-M   'P 1'
#
loop_
_entity.id
_entity.type
_entity.pdbx_description
1 polymer ?
#
loop_
_entity_poly.entity_id
_entity_poly.type
_entity_poly.pdbx_seq_one_letter_code
_entity_poly.pdbx_strand_id
1 'polypeptide(L)'
;MQSHVTLQQVHQVVLEASVGGRAGDIAIDDIGVSSGPCPKSDLCDFEEGTCDWQQHTNDDYDWVRKSGSMNNPNTGPDADHTTDTSVGHYYYLPSSAADHAHQTAAMSSPLYPAGKGACVQLWYHLYGQGVGTLNVYQQSEGGQAALILSQTGDHGRMWRFTQASLLPREQPYKIVVEGVKLGPTQEGDMAFDDVQLTEDRCPAPEFCDFEINMCSWSNLGDGVDQGDWLRGSGGSSHPHTGPSFDHTTNTTHGHYLYVDCTVGEWGDRSFLVSEVFQWSTGGHCLTFWYHMKGDHVGTLRVYINDRKMQNGGNEEGILKWTETGNKGDQWKMANVYFKHEEAFWFVFVYQRGSNPSGDVALDDIRISPGSCSFEPPINPPSNGHDTVSIVLAVIFTLLAGFVFCFLLFFLNKKWRAK
;
A
#
# COMPACT_ATOMS: atom_id res chain seq x y z
N MET A 1 4.82 -4.04 18.44
CA MET A 1 5.52 -3.40 19.58
C MET A 1 6.14 -4.47 20.46
N GLN A 2 7.42 -4.32 20.81
CA GLN A 2 8.08 -5.18 21.80
C GLN A 2 8.73 -4.26 22.83
N SER A 3 8.60 -4.57 24.13
CA SER A 3 9.23 -3.79 25.20
C SER A 3 10.02 -4.73 26.09
N HIS A 4 11.28 -4.40 26.34
CA HIS A 4 12.13 -5.17 27.24
C HIS A 4 12.04 -4.63 28.66
N VAL A 5 11.65 -5.47 29.61
CA VAL A 5 11.55 -5.09 31.02
C VAL A 5 12.41 -6.01 31.89
N THR A 6 13.36 -5.43 32.64
CA THR A 6 14.16 -6.18 33.63
C THR A 6 13.43 -6.19 34.97
N LEU A 7 12.83 -7.32 35.32
CA LEU A 7 12.02 -7.47 36.54
C LEU A 7 12.84 -8.12 37.66
N GLN A 8 13.11 -7.39 38.76
CA GLN A 8 13.86 -7.91 39.93
C GLN A 8 12.97 -8.46 41.08
N GLN A 9 11.65 -8.38 40.94
CA GLN A 9 10.62 -8.71 41.93
C GLN A 9 9.35 -9.21 41.22
N VAL A 10 8.26 -9.49 41.94
CA VAL A 10 6.96 -9.76 41.29
C VAL A 10 6.40 -8.45 40.72
N HIS A 11 5.97 -8.47 39.46
CA HIS A 11 5.44 -7.29 38.78
C HIS A 11 4.17 -7.61 37.99
N GLN A 12 3.42 -6.57 37.67
CA GLN A 12 2.27 -6.59 36.79
C GLN A 12 2.57 -5.74 35.56
N VAL A 13 2.37 -6.29 34.37
CA VAL A 13 2.38 -5.51 33.13
C VAL A 13 0.96 -4.98 32.94
N VAL A 14 0.82 -3.66 32.85
CA VAL A 14 -0.45 -2.98 32.57
C VAL A 14 -0.32 -2.36 31.18
N LEU A 15 -1.14 -2.84 30.26
CA LEU A 15 -1.32 -2.19 28.96
C LEU A 15 -2.42 -1.16 29.16
N GLU A 16 -2.02 0.10 29.24
CA GLU A 16 -2.95 1.23 29.26
C GLU A 16 -3.00 1.81 27.85
N ALA A 17 -4.19 1.90 27.29
CA ALA A 17 -4.43 2.54 26.02
C ALA A 17 -5.47 3.64 26.26
N SER A 18 -5.12 4.85 25.85
CA SER A 18 -6.01 6.00 25.90
C SER A 18 -6.42 6.37 24.48
N VAL A 19 -7.71 6.38 24.22
CA VAL A 19 -8.24 6.99 23.00
C VAL A 19 -8.05 8.51 23.14
N GLY A 20 -7.33 9.12 22.19
CA GLY A 20 -7.00 10.55 22.20
C GLY A 20 -8.21 11.49 22.12
N GLY A 21 -9.35 10.97 21.64
CA GLY A 21 -10.58 11.75 21.46
C GLY A 21 -11.88 10.99 21.70
N ARG A 22 -12.92 11.38 20.95
CA ARG A 22 -14.32 10.95 21.18
C ARG A 22 -14.63 9.53 20.70
N ALA A 23 -13.82 8.97 19.79
CA ALA A 23 -13.95 7.60 19.29
C ALA A 23 -12.64 7.14 18.62
N GLY A 24 -12.39 5.83 18.67
CA GLY A 24 -11.22 5.16 18.12
C GLY A 24 -11.21 3.72 18.62
N ASP A 25 -10.87 2.77 17.75
CA ASP A 25 -10.78 1.36 18.12
C ASP A 25 -9.37 1.03 18.61
N ILE A 26 -9.27 0.49 19.83
CA ILE A 26 -8.04 -0.13 20.31
C ILE A 26 -8.21 -1.63 20.18
N ALA A 27 -7.56 -2.20 19.18
CA ALA A 27 -7.41 -3.64 19.07
C ALA A 27 -6.05 -4.03 19.65
N ILE A 28 -6.06 -4.94 20.64
CA ILE A 28 -4.87 -5.64 21.09
C ILE A 28 -5.08 -7.09 20.73
N ASP A 29 -4.15 -7.65 19.98
CA ASP A 29 -4.13 -9.06 19.65
C ASP A 29 -2.77 -9.66 19.99
N ASP A 30 -2.74 -10.97 20.23
CA ASP A 30 -1.55 -11.78 20.52
C ASP A 30 -0.55 -11.16 21.53
N ILE A 31 -0.91 -11.21 22.83
CA ILE A 31 -0.01 -10.81 23.91
C ILE A 31 0.79 -12.02 24.39
N GLY A 32 2.12 -11.94 24.29
CA GLY A 32 3.04 -12.96 24.80
C GLY A 32 4.08 -12.37 25.75
N VAL A 33 4.45 -13.14 26.77
CA VAL A 33 5.61 -12.84 27.64
C VAL A 33 6.59 -14.01 27.52
N SER A 34 7.84 -13.71 27.20
CA SER A 34 8.91 -14.71 27.13
C SER A 34 10.04 -14.34 28.08
N SER A 35 10.68 -15.35 28.68
CA SER A 35 11.86 -15.15 29.53
C SER A 35 13.11 -15.05 28.67
N GLY A 36 13.87 -13.98 28.85
CA GLY A 36 15.10 -13.71 28.11
C GLY A 36 15.06 -12.35 27.39
N PRO A 37 16.08 -12.03 26.58
CA PRO A 37 16.02 -10.88 25.69
C PRO A 37 14.85 -11.04 24.70
N CYS A 38 14.17 -9.95 24.38
CA CYS A 38 13.18 -9.97 23.31
C CYS A 38 13.86 -10.43 22.01
N PRO A 39 13.17 -11.23 21.16
CA PRO A 39 13.64 -11.44 19.80
C PRO A 39 13.90 -10.09 19.14
N LYS A 40 14.89 -9.99 18.26
CA LYS A 40 15.07 -8.75 17.51
C LYS A 40 13.80 -8.48 16.69
N SER A 41 13.21 -7.31 16.88
CA SER A 41 12.09 -6.84 16.06
C SER A 41 12.56 -6.71 14.61
N ASP A 42 11.71 -7.15 13.68
CA ASP A 42 11.91 -6.90 12.25
C ASP A 42 11.52 -5.47 11.84
N LEU A 43 10.88 -4.71 12.75
CA LEU A 43 10.66 -3.26 12.67
C LEU A 43 11.74 -2.51 13.45
N CYS A 44 12.29 -1.48 12.83
CA CYS A 44 13.11 -0.46 13.46
C CYS A 44 12.52 0.94 13.22
N ASP A 45 11.91 1.48 14.26
CA ASP A 45 11.31 2.83 14.37
C ASP A 45 12.31 3.88 14.89
N PHE A 46 13.56 3.46 15.10
CA PHE A 46 14.65 4.26 15.66
C PHE A 46 14.38 4.94 17.01
N GLU A 47 13.32 4.64 17.75
CA GLU A 47 12.96 5.37 18.98
C GLU A 47 13.88 5.06 20.17
N GLU A 48 14.23 3.78 20.34
CA GLU A 48 15.12 3.33 21.43
C GLU A 48 16.60 3.22 21.01
N GLY A 49 16.96 3.71 19.81
CA GLY A 49 18.33 3.72 19.32
C GLY A 49 18.42 3.43 17.82
N THR A 50 19.42 2.65 17.41
CA THR A 50 19.67 2.37 15.99
C THR A 50 19.15 1.00 15.53
N CYS A 51 18.58 0.20 16.43
CA CYS A 51 18.24 -1.22 16.23
C CYS A 51 19.39 -2.04 15.59
N ASP A 52 20.62 -1.78 16.01
CA ASP A 52 21.85 -2.38 15.46
C ASP A 52 22.11 -2.08 13.97
N TRP A 53 21.47 -1.06 13.40
CA TRP A 53 21.88 -0.51 12.11
C TRP A 53 23.26 0.13 12.22
N GLN A 54 24.06 -0.04 11.18
CA GLN A 54 25.46 0.36 11.13
C GLN A 54 25.73 1.26 9.94
N GLN A 55 26.34 2.42 10.20
CA GLN A 55 26.87 3.28 9.14
C GLN A 55 27.95 2.55 8.34
N HIS A 56 27.99 2.84 7.05
CA HIS A 56 29.16 2.55 6.25
C HIS A 56 30.26 3.56 6.61
N THR A 57 31.51 3.21 6.31
CA THR A 57 32.67 4.06 6.67
C THR A 57 33.53 4.39 5.46
N ASN A 58 33.06 4.02 4.28
CA ASN A 58 33.75 4.13 3.00
C ASN A 58 32.97 4.96 1.97
N ASP A 59 31.96 5.67 2.46
CA ASP A 59 31.13 6.67 1.80
C ASP A 59 31.58 8.09 2.19
N ASP A 60 30.87 9.11 1.68
CA ASP A 60 31.26 10.51 1.83
C ASP A 60 30.72 11.15 3.11
N TYR A 61 29.57 10.67 3.60
CA TYR A 61 28.83 11.18 4.75
C TYR A 61 28.15 10.05 5.52
N ASP A 62 27.72 10.34 6.74
CA ASP A 62 26.90 9.44 7.55
C ASP A 62 25.44 9.93 7.58
N TRP A 63 24.50 8.99 7.70
CA TRP A 63 23.15 9.32 8.15
C TRP A 63 23.18 9.83 9.60
N VAL A 64 22.33 10.79 9.96
CA VAL A 64 22.31 11.37 11.30
C VAL A 64 20.96 11.07 11.95
N ARG A 65 20.96 10.47 13.14
CA ARG A 65 19.72 10.30 13.93
C ARG A 65 19.32 11.64 14.55
N LYS A 66 18.07 12.04 14.36
CA LYS A 66 17.56 13.36 14.77
C LYS A 66 16.13 13.26 15.31
N SER A 67 15.75 14.25 16.11
CA SER A 67 14.37 14.51 16.52
C SER A 67 13.95 15.94 16.18
N GLY A 68 12.64 16.11 15.92
CA GLY A 68 11.99 17.40 15.63
C GLY A 68 12.39 18.08 14.31
N SER A 69 11.82 19.27 14.08
CA SER A 69 11.96 20.03 12.83
C SER A 69 13.37 20.62 12.63
N MET A 70 13.67 20.97 11.38
CA MET A 70 14.88 21.68 10.97
C MET A 70 14.71 23.19 11.16
N ASN A 71 15.83 23.92 11.24
CA ASN A 71 15.78 25.39 11.25
C ASN A 71 15.24 25.97 9.92
N ASN A 72 15.33 25.20 8.83
CA ASN A 72 14.88 25.59 7.50
C ASN A 72 13.53 24.92 7.21
N PRO A 73 12.42 25.68 7.10
CA PRO A 73 11.09 25.13 6.84
C PRO A 73 10.91 24.61 5.40
N ASN A 74 11.87 24.85 4.51
CA ASN A 74 11.79 24.42 3.11
C ASN A 74 12.40 23.01 2.87
N THR A 75 12.83 22.30 3.91
CA THR A 75 13.44 20.97 3.77
C THR A 75 13.38 20.16 5.05
N GLY A 76 13.45 18.83 4.90
CA GLY A 76 13.38 17.88 6.00
C GLY A 76 12.00 17.79 6.68
N PRO A 77 11.78 16.75 7.49
CA PRO A 77 10.52 16.54 8.21
C PRO A 77 10.35 17.49 9.41
N ASP A 78 9.09 17.87 9.68
CA ASP A 78 8.73 18.69 10.84
C ASP A 78 8.72 17.88 12.16
N ALA A 79 8.39 16.60 12.06
CA ALA A 79 8.29 15.65 13.15
C ALA A 79 8.71 14.26 12.66
N ASP A 80 9.01 13.39 13.62
CA ASP A 80 9.18 11.95 13.38
C ASP A 80 7.91 11.30 12.83
N HIS A 81 8.04 10.22 12.04
CA HIS A 81 6.88 9.55 11.49
C HIS A 81 6.17 8.67 12.53
N THR A 82 6.93 7.88 13.29
CA THR A 82 6.41 6.89 14.26
C THR A 82 5.42 7.49 15.26
N THR A 83 5.79 8.63 15.83
CA THR A 83 5.08 9.29 16.92
C THR A 83 4.31 10.53 16.47
N ASP A 84 4.60 11.04 15.28
CA ASP A 84 4.16 12.36 14.80
C ASP A 84 4.45 13.47 15.83
N THR A 85 5.62 13.37 16.49
CA THR A 85 6.04 14.35 17.51
C THR A 85 7.44 14.89 17.25
N SER A 86 7.73 16.03 17.88
CA SER A 86 9.07 16.61 17.86
C SER A 86 10.09 15.88 18.74
N VAL A 87 9.67 14.86 19.50
CA VAL A 87 10.54 14.06 20.37
C VAL A 87 10.89 12.69 19.80
N GLY A 88 10.10 12.20 18.83
CA GLY A 88 10.42 10.97 18.10
C GLY A 88 11.65 11.12 17.22
N HIS A 89 12.14 10.01 16.68
CA HIS A 89 13.44 9.93 16.06
C HIS A 89 13.44 9.24 14.70
N TYR A 90 14.10 9.89 13.76
CA TYR A 90 14.32 9.37 12.41
C TYR A 90 15.80 9.55 12.00
N TYR A 91 16.21 8.94 10.90
CA TYR A 91 17.50 9.19 10.28
C TYR A 91 17.38 10.15 9.11
N TYR A 92 18.28 11.13 9.04
CA TYR A 92 18.32 12.09 7.94
C TYR A 92 19.74 12.37 7.44
N LEU A 93 19.84 12.74 6.17
CA LEU A 93 21.06 13.16 5.52
C LEU A 93 20.98 14.66 5.25
N PRO A 94 21.77 15.49 5.94
CA PRO A 94 21.76 16.94 5.75
C PRO A 94 22.37 17.35 4.40
N SER A 95 21.82 18.42 3.85
CA SER A 95 22.32 19.10 2.65
C SER A 95 23.14 20.36 2.99
N SER A 96 24.10 20.68 2.13
CA SER A 96 24.98 21.85 2.24
C SER A 96 25.36 22.42 0.88
N ALA A 97 25.56 23.74 0.83
CA ALA A 97 26.11 24.42 -0.35
C ALA A 97 27.53 23.97 -0.72
N ALA A 98 28.20 23.23 0.16
CA ALA A 98 29.51 22.62 -0.09
C ALA A 98 29.42 21.21 -0.70
N ASP A 99 28.21 20.65 -0.82
CA ASP A 99 28.02 19.30 -1.34
C ASP A 99 28.32 19.21 -2.85
N HIS A 100 28.68 18.02 -3.28
CA HIS A 100 28.94 17.66 -4.67
C HIS A 100 27.97 16.57 -5.14
N ALA A 101 27.71 16.56 -6.44
CA ALA A 101 26.86 15.54 -7.04
C ALA A 101 27.47 14.15 -6.83
N HIS A 102 26.61 13.16 -6.58
CA HIS A 102 26.94 11.75 -6.37
C HIS A 102 27.66 11.41 -5.07
N GLN A 103 27.80 12.36 -4.14
CA GLN A 103 28.23 12.02 -2.80
C GLN A 103 27.17 11.17 -2.10
N THR A 104 27.62 10.21 -1.30
CA THR A 104 26.75 9.18 -0.72
C THR A 104 26.85 9.11 0.80
N ALA A 105 25.77 8.65 1.43
CA ALA A 105 25.74 8.15 2.79
C ALA A 105 24.93 6.85 2.80
N ALA A 106 25.43 5.81 3.46
CA ALA A 106 24.78 4.51 3.52
C ALA A 106 24.81 3.92 4.92
N MET A 107 23.72 3.30 5.32
CA MET A 107 23.67 2.46 6.51
C MET A 107 22.98 1.14 6.23
N SER A 108 23.41 0.12 6.96
CA SER A 108 22.95 -1.25 6.78
C SER A 108 22.25 -1.78 8.02
N SER A 109 21.19 -2.54 7.81
CA SER A 109 20.52 -3.32 8.84
C SER A 109 21.46 -4.37 9.44
N PRO A 110 21.05 -5.02 10.54
CA PRO A 110 21.60 -6.31 10.95
C PRO A 110 21.55 -7.35 9.83
N LEU A 111 22.38 -8.38 9.94
CA LEU A 111 22.40 -9.49 8.99
C LEU A 111 21.18 -10.38 9.20
N TYR A 112 20.33 -10.47 8.18
CA TYR A 112 19.20 -11.39 8.13
C TYR A 112 19.62 -12.75 7.56
N PRO A 113 19.09 -13.86 8.08
CA PRO A 113 19.35 -15.18 7.54
C PRO A 113 18.72 -15.34 6.14
N ALA A 114 19.22 -16.31 5.37
CA ALA A 114 18.67 -16.64 4.07
C ALA A 114 17.16 -16.97 4.16
N GLY A 115 16.38 -16.42 3.24
CA GLY A 115 14.93 -16.66 3.18
C GLY A 115 14.07 -15.94 4.23
N LYS A 116 14.66 -15.13 5.12
CA LYS A 116 13.89 -14.28 6.04
C LYS A 116 13.19 -13.17 5.25
N GLY A 117 11.90 -12.96 5.46
CA GLY A 117 11.13 -11.88 4.85
C GLY A 117 10.89 -12.04 3.35
N ALA A 118 9.79 -11.46 2.86
CA ALA A 118 9.46 -11.35 1.45
C ALA A 118 9.29 -9.89 0.99
N CYS A 119 9.08 -8.95 1.93
CA CYS A 119 8.93 -7.53 1.66
C CYS A 119 9.76 -6.70 2.63
N VAL A 120 10.34 -5.61 2.14
CA VAL A 120 10.84 -4.52 2.98
C VAL A 120 9.94 -3.30 2.80
N GLN A 121 9.62 -2.65 3.91
CA GLN A 121 8.78 -1.47 4.00
C GLN A 121 9.56 -0.38 4.73
N LEU A 122 9.37 0.88 4.33
CA LEU A 122 9.93 2.02 5.05
C LEU A 122 9.11 3.29 4.81
N TRP A 123 9.26 4.24 5.72
CA TRP A 123 8.82 5.61 5.54
C TRP A 123 10.00 6.48 5.12
N TYR A 124 9.74 7.45 4.24
CA TYR A 124 10.75 8.37 3.76
C TYR A 124 10.23 9.79 3.62
N HIS A 125 11.14 10.75 3.67
CA HIS A 125 10.88 12.17 3.48
C HIS A 125 11.87 12.73 2.46
N LEU A 126 11.37 13.20 1.32
CA LEU A 126 12.16 13.81 0.26
C LEU A 126 11.54 15.16 -0.08
N TYR A 127 12.05 16.23 0.53
CA TYR A 127 11.47 17.56 0.41
C TYR A 127 12.50 18.67 0.21
N GLY A 128 12.25 19.49 -0.80
CA GLY A 128 12.96 20.74 -1.04
C GLY A 128 13.84 20.74 -2.30
N GLN A 129 14.42 21.90 -2.60
CA GLN A 129 15.17 22.12 -3.83
C GLN A 129 16.48 21.32 -3.85
N GLY A 130 16.64 20.48 -4.88
CA GLY A 130 17.88 19.73 -5.09
C GLY A 130 18.02 18.52 -4.17
N VAL A 131 16.91 18.06 -3.57
CA VAL A 131 16.89 16.75 -2.90
C VAL A 131 17.34 15.68 -3.89
N GLY A 132 18.12 14.74 -3.37
CA GLY A 132 18.78 13.72 -4.16
C GLY A 132 17.92 12.48 -4.43
N THR A 133 18.58 11.33 -4.32
CA THR A 133 17.97 10.02 -4.52
C THR A 133 18.12 9.19 -3.26
N LEU A 134 17.04 8.57 -2.81
CA LEU A 134 17.03 7.54 -1.79
C LEU A 134 16.99 6.17 -2.47
N ASN A 135 18.00 5.35 -2.24
CA ASN A 135 18.10 3.99 -2.76
C ASN A 135 18.01 2.97 -1.62
N VAL A 136 17.36 1.84 -1.90
CA VAL A 136 17.37 0.68 -1.02
C VAL A 136 17.93 -0.51 -1.77
N TYR A 137 18.92 -1.16 -1.18
CA TYR A 137 19.56 -2.34 -1.73
C TYR A 137 19.37 -3.55 -0.83
N GLN A 138 19.22 -4.71 -1.45
CA GLN A 138 19.46 -5.99 -0.80
C GLN A 138 20.91 -6.40 -1.07
N GLN A 139 21.74 -6.45 -0.03
CA GLN A 139 23.15 -6.77 -0.13
C GLN A 139 23.44 -8.15 0.49
N SER A 140 24.10 -9.05 -0.23
CA SER A 140 24.48 -10.36 0.34
C SER A 140 25.62 -10.19 1.33
N GLU A 141 25.81 -11.18 2.20
CA GLU A 141 26.98 -11.23 3.09
C GLU A 141 28.31 -11.15 2.31
N GLY A 142 28.36 -11.69 1.09
CA GLY A 142 29.51 -11.56 0.19
C GLY A 142 29.69 -10.20 -0.48
N GLY A 143 28.84 -9.20 -0.17
CA GLY A 143 28.93 -7.83 -0.66
C GLY A 143 28.18 -7.53 -1.96
N GLN A 144 27.52 -8.52 -2.57
CA GLN A 144 26.75 -8.31 -3.81
C GLN A 144 25.44 -7.58 -3.50
N ALA A 145 25.36 -6.33 -3.91
CA ALA A 145 24.16 -5.49 -3.79
C ALA A 145 23.27 -5.59 -5.03
N ALA A 146 21.96 -5.60 -4.81
CA ALA A 146 20.95 -5.40 -5.84
C ALA A 146 20.04 -4.25 -5.41
N LEU A 147 19.86 -3.26 -6.29
CA LEU A 147 18.93 -2.16 -6.07
C LEU A 147 17.51 -2.71 -6.17
N ILE A 148 16.71 -2.54 -5.11
CA ILE A 148 15.32 -3.02 -5.05
C ILE A 148 14.32 -1.88 -5.02
N LEU A 149 14.74 -0.68 -4.63
CA LEU A 149 13.92 0.54 -4.63
C LEU A 149 14.77 1.77 -4.90
N SER A 150 14.22 2.75 -5.62
CA SER A 150 14.83 4.07 -5.80
C SER A 150 13.75 5.15 -5.87
N GLN A 151 13.87 6.18 -5.03
CA GLN A 151 13.01 7.36 -5.02
C GLN A 151 13.87 8.60 -5.25
N THR A 152 13.50 9.46 -6.20
CA THR A 152 14.35 10.57 -6.63
C THR A 152 13.58 11.88 -6.74
N GLY A 153 14.17 12.93 -6.18
CA GLY A 153 13.63 14.27 -6.26
C GLY A 153 12.56 14.57 -5.21
N ASP A 154 12.05 15.80 -5.28
CA ASP A 154 11.13 16.36 -4.27
C ASP A 154 9.73 15.77 -4.41
N HIS A 155 9.27 15.11 -3.34
CA HIS A 155 7.98 14.42 -3.20
C HIS A 155 7.00 15.18 -2.27
N GLY A 156 7.34 16.41 -1.91
CA GLY A 156 6.55 17.26 -1.01
C GLY A 156 6.87 17.00 0.47
N ARG A 157 6.18 17.73 1.34
CA ARG A 157 6.52 17.85 2.77
C ARG A 157 6.04 16.69 3.66
N MET A 158 5.28 15.74 3.12
CA MET A 158 4.75 14.61 3.88
C MET A 158 5.75 13.47 3.96
N TRP A 159 5.73 12.75 5.08
CA TRP A 159 6.23 11.39 5.13
C TRP A 159 5.50 10.52 4.11
N ARG A 160 6.25 9.67 3.41
CA ARG A 160 5.76 8.79 2.36
C ARG A 160 6.10 7.35 2.68
N PHE A 161 5.12 6.49 2.56
CA PHE A 161 5.34 5.05 2.64
C PHE A 161 5.82 4.49 1.31
N THR A 162 6.69 3.48 1.36
CA THR A 162 7.09 2.69 0.20
C THR A 162 7.52 1.29 0.61
N GLN A 163 7.51 0.38 -0.35
CA GLN A 163 7.87 -1.01 -0.13
C GLN A 163 8.48 -1.66 -1.37
N ALA A 164 9.31 -2.68 -1.17
CA ALA A 164 9.97 -3.39 -2.26
C ALA A 164 10.10 -4.89 -1.98
N SER A 165 9.84 -5.69 -3.01
CA SER A 165 9.95 -7.15 -2.90
C SER A 165 11.41 -7.56 -2.73
N LEU A 166 11.65 -8.46 -1.78
CA LEU A 166 12.97 -9.03 -1.57
C LEU A 166 13.26 -10.08 -2.65
N LEU A 167 14.49 -10.09 -3.15
CA LEU A 167 14.92 -11.10 -4.12
C LEU A 167 15.09 -12.44 -3.39
N PRO A 168 14.69 -13.56 -4.01
CA PRO A 168 14.94 -14.87 -3.45
C PRO A 168 16.45 -15.10 -3.34
N ARG A 169 16.95 -15.21 -2.11
CA ARG A 169 18.38 -15.44 -1.83
C ARG A 169 18.58 -16.64 -0.92
N GLU A 170 19.47 -17.51 -1.36
CA GLU A 170 19.99 -18.67 -0.62
C GLU A 170 21.09 -18.30 0.39
N GLN A 171 21.42 -17.01 0.52
CA GLN A 171 22.49 -16.51 1.37
C GLN A 171 21.97 -15.43 2.34
N PRO A 172 22.56 -15.29 3.54
CA PRO A 172 22.31 -14.17 4.43
C PRO A 172 22.52 -12.82 3.73
N TYR A 173 21.75 -11.83 4.14
CA TYR A 173 21.73 -10.52 3.49
C TYR A 173 21.43 -9.39 4.48
N LYS A 174 21.73 -8.16 4.07
CA LYS A 174 21.38 -6.92 4.74
C LYS A 174 20.50 -6.06 3.85
N ILE A 175 19.69 -5.21 4.46
CA ILE A 175 19.08 -4.06 3.78
C ILE A 175 20.03 -2.89 3.95
N VAL A 176 20.33 -2.19 2.85
CA VAL A 176 21.16 -0.98 2.84
C VAL A 176 20.32 0.17 2.35
N VAL A 177 20.24 1.24 3.13
CA VAL A 177 19.60 2.50 2.75
C VAL A 177 20.69 3.50 2.43
N GLU A 178 20.69 3.99 1.19
CA GLU A 178 21.69 4.91 0.65
C GLU A 178 21.04 6.21 0.21
N GLY A 179 21.57 7.34 0.65
CA GLY A 179 21.22 8.66 0.18
C GLY A 179 22.29 9.16 -0.78
N VAL A 180 21.89 9.58 -1.98
CA VAL A 180 22.78 10.12 -3.02
C VAL A 180 22.45 11.59 -3.21
N LYS A 181 23.42 12.48 -2.97
CA LYS A 181 23.24 13.93 -3.11
C LYS A 181 23.22 14.33 -4.58
N LEU A 182 22.27 15.21 -4.95
CA LEU A 182 22.18 15.74 -6.32
C LEU A 182 23.28 16.77 -6.62
N GLY A 183 23.71 17.53 -5.61
CA GLY A 183 24.71 18.58 -5.74
C GLY A 183 24.59 19.64 -4.65
N PRO A 184 25.21 20.82 -4.85
CA PRO A 184 25.17 21.92 -3.88
C PRO A 184 23.74 22.43 -3.64
N THR A 185 23.23 22.32 -2.41
CA THR A 185 21.94 22.89 -1.98
C THR A 185 21.87 22.99 -0.46
N GLN A 186 21.04 23.88 0.09
CA GLN A 186 20.72 23.95 1.52
C GLN A 186 19.27 23.54 1.82
N GLU A 187 18.57 23.03 0.80
CA GLU A 187 17.15 22.66 0.84
C GLU A 187 16.95 21.22 0.31
N GLY A 188 17.97 20.36 0.41
CA GLY A 188 17.96 19.01 -0.15
C GLY A 188 18.09 17.92 0.91
N ASP A 189 17.60 18.15 2.12
CA ASP A 189 17.62 17.16 3.18
C ASP A 189 16.69 15.99 2.83
N MET A 190 17.13 14.78 3.15
CA MET A 190 16.35 13.56 3.00
C MET A 190 16.30 12.79 4.32
N ALA A 191 15.21 12.11 4.58
CA ALA A 191 15.08 11.28 5.77
C ALA A 191 14.39 9.95 5.47
N PHE A 192 14.59 8.99 6.36
CA PHE A 192 13.84 7.74 6.39
C PHE A 192 13.63 7.28 7.82
N ASP A 193 12.61 6.47 8.00
CA ASP A 193 12.13 5.99 9.29
C ASP A 193 11.38 4.65 9.12
N ASP A 194 11.05 4.00 10.23
CA ASP A 194 10.13 2.86 10.29
C ASP A 194 10.46 1.73 9.30
N VAL A 195 11.70 1.25 9.33
CA VAL A 195 12.12 0.19 8.41
C VAL A 195 11.67 -1.17 8.94
N GLN A 196 10.86 -1.88 8.16
CA GLN A 196 10.28 -3.16 8.52
C GLN A 196 10.52 -4.25 7.46
N LEU A 197 10.85 -5.47 7.89
CA LEU A 197 10.73 -6.67 7.08
C LEU A 197 9.45 -7.43 7.41
N THR A 198 8.71 -7.85 6.39
CA THR A 198 7.50 -8.70 6.56
C THR A 198 7.67 -10.02 5.80
N GLU A 199 7.05 -11.08 6.32
CA GLU A 199 7.01 -12.39 5.65
C GLU A 199 6.02 -12.42 4.46
N ASP A 200 5.05 -11.50 4.46
CA ASP A 200 4.12 -11.34 3.36
C ASP A 200 4.78 -10.70 2.14
N ARG A 201 4.26 -11.05 0.97
CA ARG A 201 4.71 -10.45 -0.30
C ARG A 201 4.30 -8.99 -0.34
N CYS A 202 5.15 -8.14 -0.94
CA CYS A 202 4.74 -6.76 -1.19
C CYS A 202 3.58 -6.74 -2.19
N PRO A 203 2.47 -6.07 -1.86
CA PRO A 203 1.48 -5.70 -2.84
C PRO A 203 2.09 -4.88 -3.98
N ALA A 204 1.54 -5.04 -5.18
CA ALA A 204 1.97 -4.22 -6.31
C ALA A 204 1.48 -2.77 -6.11
N PRO A 205 2.29 -1.74 -6.38
CA PRO A 205 1.90 -0.33 -6.33
C PRO A 205 0.58 0.01 -7.04
N GLU A 206 0.30 -0.72 -8.12
CA GLU A 206 -0.81 -0.44 -9.03
C GLU A 206 -2.08 -1.23 -8.69
N PHE A 207 -2.06 -2.07 -7.65
CA PHE A 207 -3.21 -2.87 -7.24
C PHE A 207 -3.25 -3.10 -5.72
N CYS A 208 -4.39 -2.80 -5.11
CA CYS A 208 -4.64 -3.07 -3.71
C CYS A 208 -6.07 -3.58 -3.49
N ASP A 209 -6.16 -4.85 -3.08
CA ASP A 209 -7.38 -5.53 -2.63
C ASP A 209 -7.48 -5.60 -1.09
N PHE A 210 -6.53 -4.97 -0.39
CA PHE A 210 -6.47 -4.93 1.07
C PHE A 210 -6.35 -6.30 1.77
N GLU A 211 -6.13 -7.41 1.06
CA GLU A 211 -6.15 -8.74 1.68
C GLU A 211 -4.94 -9.02 2.58
N ILE A 212 -3.82 -8.33 2.33
CA ILE A 212 -2.59 -8.46 3.12
C ILE A 212 -2.47 -7.30 4.12
N ASN A 213 -2.57 -6.06 3.63
CA ASN A 213 -2.40 -4.83 4.41
C ASN A 213 -3.00 -3.64 3.62
N MET A 214 -2.69 -2.40 3.98
CA MET A 214 -3.14 -1.21 3.23
C MET A 214 -2.34 -0.96 1.92
N CYS A 215 -1.51 -1.89 1.49
CA CYS A 215 -0.57 -1.78 0.38
C CYS A 215 0.34 -0.56 0.55
N SER A 216 0.35 0.37 -0.40
CA SER A 216 1.04 1.66 -0.29
C SER A 216 0.14 2.82 0.10
N TRP A 217 -1.13 2.56 0.43
CA TRP A 217 -2.08 3.57 0.87
C TRP A 217 -1.89 3.86 2.35
N SER A 218 -1.86 5.14 2.70
CA SER A 218 -1.71 5.58 4.08
C SER A 218 -2.70 6.67 4.44
N ASN A 219 -3.08 6.73 5.71
CA ASN A 219 -3.87 7.85 6.23
C ASN A 219 -3.01 9.13 6.25
N LEU A 220 -3.67 10.28 6.07
CA LEU A 220 -3.06 11.59 6.17
C LEU A 220 -3.84 12.45 7.18
N GLY A 221 -3.13 13.12 8.11
CA GLY A 221 -3.71 14.14 8.96
C GLY A 221 -2.85 14.51 10.18
N ASP A 222 -2.56 15.80 10.33
CA ASP A 222 -1.78 16.40 11.43
C ASP A 222 -2.63 16.61 12.71
N GLY A 223 -3.64 15.77 12.93
CA GLY A 223 -4.63 15.95 13.98
C GLY A 223 -5.20 14.62 14.44
N VAL A 224 -4.83 14.23 15.66
CA VAL A 224 -5.48 13.15 16.41
C VAL A 224 -7.00 13.35 16.30
N ASP A 225 -7.72 12.31 15.85
CA ASP A 225 -9.19 12.18 15.88
C ASP A 225 -10.07 12.79 14.75
N GLN A 226 -9.59 12.97 13.50
CA GLN A 226 -10.46 13.36 12.36
C GLN A 226 -11.08 12.18 11.56
N GLY A 227 -10.91 10.95 12.07
CA GLY A 227 -11.41 9.72 11.47
C GLY A 227 -10.46 9.18 10.40
N ASP A 228 -9.90 8.01 10.64
CA ASP A 228 -8.99 7.33 9.71
C ASP A 228 -9.74 6.33 8.83
N TRP A 229 -9.16 6.02 7.67
CA TRP A 229 -9.53 4.82 6.94
C TRP A 229 -8.98 3.60 7.67
N LEU A 230 -9.88 2.72 8.03
CA LEU A 230 -9.63 1.50 8.78
C LEU A 230 -9.78 0.31 7.86
N ARG A 231 -8.92 -0.69 8.04
CA ARG A 231 -9.03 -1.98 7.39
C ARG A 231 -9.93 -2.88 8.22
N GLY A 232 -11.04 -3.33 7.64
CA GLY A 232 -12.01 -4.21 8.29
C GLY A 232 -12.29 -5.47 7.48
N SER A 233 -13.02 -6.40 8.08
CA SER A 233 -13.56 -7.60 7.44
C SER A 233 -14.95 -7.92 7.98
N GLY A 234 -15.74 -8.63 7.18
CA GLY A 234 -17.11 -9.00 7.54
C GLY A 234 -18.11 -7.85 7.41
N GLY A 235 -19.20 -7.94 8.17
CA GLY A 235 -20.23 -6.90 8.18
C GLY A 235 -19.86 -5.75 9.11
N SER A 236 -20.35 -4.55 8.79
CA SER A 236 -20.22 -3.40 9.71
C SER A 236 -20.84 -3.70 11.09
N SER A 237 -20.34 -3.00 12.11
CA SER A 237 -20.88 -3.08 13.48
C SER A 237 -22.35 -2.63 13.57
N HIS A 238 -22.83 -1.85 12.59
CA HIS A 238 -24.19 -1.38 12.51
C HIS A 238 -25.03 -2.28 11.57
N PRO A 239 -26.06 -2.99 12.05
CA PRO A 239 -26.75 -4.06 11.31
C PRO A 239 -27.53 -3.63 10.05
N HIS A 240 -27.41 -2.38 9.59
CA HIS A 240 -28.11 -1.83 8.43
C HIS A 240 -27.24 -0.94 7.53
N THR A 241 -25.94 -0.84 7.77
CA THR A 241 -25.00 -0.02 6.99
C THR A 241 -23.79 -0.83 6.56
N GLY A 242 -23.03 -0.31 5.61
CA GLY A 242 -21.79 -0.95 5.14
C GLY A 242 -22.01 -2.26 4.37
N PRO A 243 -20.93 -2.80 3.80
CA PRO A 243 -20.96 -4.09 3.13
C PRO A 243 -21.05 -5.24 4.15
N SER A 244 -21.56 -6.39 3.73
CA SER A 244 -21.54 -7.62 4.54
C SER A 244 -20.27 -8.45 4.32
N PHE A 245 -19.65 -8.28 3.15
CA PHE A 245 -18.48 -8.99 2.66
C PHE A 245 -17.63 -8.01 1.86
N ASP A 246 -16.32 -8.25 1.83
CA ASP A 246 -15.41 -7.59 0.89
C ASP A 246 -15.81 -7.84 -0.57
N HIS A 247 -15.28 -7.05 -1.48
CA HIS A 247 -15.53 -7.22 -2.91
C HIS A 247 -14.67 -8.33 -3.51
N THR A 248 -13.40 -8.44 -3.11
CA THR A 248 -12.39 -9.30 -3.74
C THR A 248 -12.70 -10.80 -3.63
N THR A 249 -12.90 -11.28 -2.40
CA THR A 249 -13.19 -12.67 -2.05
C THR A 249 -14.68 -12.94 -1.88
N ASN A 250 -15.47 -11.88 -1.62
CA ASN A 250 -16.90 -11.97 -1.30
C ASN A 250 -17.16 -12.92 -0.12
N THR A 251 -16.38 -12.75 0.95
CA THR A 251 -16.51 -13.52 2.19
C THR A 251 -16.49 -12.63 3.43
N THR A 252 -16.77 -13.21 4.60
CA THR A 252 -16.61 -12.47 5.87
C THR A 252 -15.15 -12.33 6.31
N HIS A 253 -14.22 -13.01 5.64
CA HIS A 253 -12.81 -13.04 6.01
C HIS A 253 -11.95 -12.17 5.09
N GLY A 254 -12.46 -11.79 3.92
CA GLY A 254 -11.80 -10.82 3.07
C GLY A 254 -11.92 -9.42 3.63
N HIS A 255 -11.10 -8.52 3.12
CA HIS A 255 -10.82 -7.24 3.74
C HIS A 255 -11.10 -6.09 2.81
N TYR A 256 -11.50 -4.97 3.39
CA TYR A 256 -11.75 -3.72 2.68
C TYR A 256 -11.41 -2.54 3.58
N LEU A 257 -11.28 -1.35 3.00
CA LEU A 257 -11.15 -0.12 3.78
C LEU A 257 -12.52 0.51 4.03
N TYR A 258 -12.72 1.06 5.21
CA TYR A 258 -13.91 1.83 5.56
C TYR A 258 -13.55 2.98 6.50
N VAL A 259 -14.44 3.94 6.64
CA VAL A 259 -14.33 4.96 7.69
C VAL A 259 -15.43 4.69 8.71
N ASP A 260 -15.07 4.63 10.00
CA ASP A 260 -16.05 4.49 11.07
C ASP A 260 -16.90 5.76 11.15
N CYS A 261 -18.17 5.65 10.77
CA CYS A 261 -19.10 6.77 10.78
C CYS A 261 -19.52 7.20 12.19
N THR A 262 -19.12 6.50 13.25
CA THR A 262 -19.34 6.90 14.64
C THR A 262 -18.28 7.87 15.14
N VAL A 263 -17.13 7.96 14.46
CA VAL A 263 -16.02 8.88 14.76
C VAL A 263 -16.24 10.21 14.04
N GLY A 264 -15.85 11.32 14.68
CA GLY A 264 -15.88 12.66 14.10
C GLY A 264 -17.25 13.35 14.06
N GLU A 265 -17.23 14.62 13.70
CA GLU A 265 -18.38 15.51 13.54
C GLU A 265 -18.84 15.60 12.08
N TRP A 266 -20.02 16.20 11.89
CA TRP A 266 -20.54 16.43 10.55
C TRP A 266 -19.59 17.32 9.74
N GLY A 267 -19.19 16.84 8.57
CA GLY A 267 -18.30 17.55 7.67
C GLY A 267 -16.82 17.29 7.89
N ASP A 268 -16.44 16.52 8.92
CA ASP A 268 -15.08 16.04 9.11
C ASP A 268 -14.64 15.22 7.89
N ARG A 269 -13.33 15.24 7.62
CA ARG A 269 -12.74 14.65 6.43
C ARG A 269 -11.64 13.67 6.80
N SER A 270 -11.73 12.48 6.22
CA SER A 270 -10.75 11.41 6.33
C SER A 270 -9.99 11.29 5.01
N PHE A 271 -8.66 11.30 5.07
CA PHE A 271 -7.80 11.33 3.90
C PHE A 271 -7.00 10.03 3.79
N LEU A 272 -7.08 9.38 2.64
CA LEU A 272 -6.24 8.24 2.28
C LEU A 272 -5.43 8.62 1.04
N VAL A 273 -4.12 8.58 1.16
CA VAL A 273 -3.19 8.96 0.10
C VAL A 273 -2.46 7.76 -0.45
N SER A 274 -2.18 7.78 -1.76
CA SER A 274 -1.34 6.78 -2.40
C SER A 274 0.14 7.15 -2.30
N GLU A 275 1.00 6.23 -2.76
CA GLU A 275 2.36 6.57 -3.17
C GLU A 275 2.42 7.60 -4.31
N VAL A 276 3.63 8.05 -4.61
CA VAL A 276 3.91 9.03 -5.68
C VAL A 276 4.07 8.31 -7.02
N PHE A 277 3.23 8.69 -7.99
CA PHE A 277 3.26 8.20 -9.35
C PHE A 277 3.94 9.20 -10.28
N GLN A 278 4.73 8.67 -11.23
CA GLN A 278 5.32 9.46 -12.29
C GLN A 278 4.29 9.84 -13.35
N TRP A 279 4.52 10.97 -14.01
CA TRP A 279 3.66 11.41 -15.11
C TRP A 279 3.74 10.44 -16.30
N SER A 280 2.65 10.35 -17.06
CA SER A 280 2.53 9.49 -18.23
C SER A 280 1.95 10.27 -19.40
N THR A 281 2.51 10.08 -20.60
CA THR A 281 2.02 10.74 -21.84
C THR A 281 0.57 10.39 -22.15
N GLY A 282 0.18 9.14 -21.86
CA GLY A 282 -1.17 8.60 -22.02
C GLY A 282 -2.11 8.89 -20.85
N GLY A 283 -1.63 9.58 -19.80
CA GLY A 283 -2.34 9.69 -18.53
C GLY A 283 -2.39 8.37 -17.78
N HIS A 284 -3.34 8.27 -16.87
CA HIS A 284 -3.56 7.12 -16.01
C HIS A 284 -5.07 6.90 -15.81
N CYS A 285 -5.43 5.64 -15.58
CA CYS A 285 -6.77 5.23 -15.21
C CYS A 285 -6.75 4.64 -13.80
N LEU A 286 -7.46 5.30 -12.89
CA LEU A 286 -7.79 4.75 -11.58
C LEU A 286 -9.15 4.06 -11.66
N THR A 287 -9.21 2.80 -11.26
CA THR A 287 -10.45 2.05 -11.04
C THR A 287 -10.51 1.57 -9.61
N PHE A 288 -11.67 1.59 -8.99
CA PHE A 288 -11.85 1.12 -7.62
C PHE A 288 -13.30 0.70 -7.41
N TRP A 289 -13.52 -0.16 -6.43
CA TRP A 289 -14.84 -0.51 -5.95
C TRP A 289 -15.17 0.29 -4.69
N TYR A 290 -16.42 0.72 -4.58
CA TYR A 290 -16.91 1.45 -3.43
C TYR A 290 -18.30 0.94 -3.02
N HIS A 291 -18.57 0.99 -1.72
CA HIS A 291 -19.89 0.70 -1.14
C HIS A 291 -20.31 1.88 -0.29
N MET A 292 -21.58 2.29 -0.41
CA MET A 292 -22.11 3.49 0.24
C MET A 292 -23.56 3.23 0.66
N LYS A 293 -23.79 2.88 1.93
CA LYS A 293 -25.11 2.46 2.44
C LYS A 293 -25.43 3.07 3.80
N GLY A 294 -26.64 3.62 3.89
CA GLY A 294 -27.22 4.16 5.13
C GLY A 294 -28.01 5.45 4.89
N ASP A 295 -28.61 5.98 5.95
CA ASP A 295 -29.52 7.14 5.88
C ASP A 295 -28.77 8.48 5.76
N HIS A 296 -27.55 8.55 6.28
CA HIS A 296 -26.75 9.78 6.33
C HIS A 296 -25.34 9.55 5.79
N VAL A 297 -25.23 8.75 4.73
CA VAL A 297 -23.96 8.55 4.04
C VAL A 297 -23.43 9.89 3.55
N GLY A 298 -22.17 10.18 3.85
CA GLY A 298 -21.50 11.40 3.45
C GLY A 298 -21.13 11.45 1.96
N THR A 299 -20.01 12.10 1.67
CA THR A 299 -19.50 12.30 0.31
C THR A 299 -18.13 11.67 0.18
N LEU A 300 -17.97 10.77 -0.80
CA LEU A 300 -16.67 10.22 -1.19
C LEU A 300 -16.15 10.99 -2.40
N ARG A 301 -14.88 11.39 -2.37
CA ARG A 301 -14.20 12.13 -3.45
C ARG A 301 -12.86 11.50 -3.77
N VAL A 302 -12.44 11.66 -5.02
CA VAL A 302 -11.09 11.36 -5.48
C VAL A 302 -10.48 12.64 -6.03
N TYR A 303 -9.31 12.98 -5.51
CA TYR A 303 -8.48 14.06 -6.00
C TYR A 303 -7.14 13.51 -6.52
N ILE A 304 -6.47 14.32 -7.32
CA ILE A 304 -5.02 14.21 -7.53
C ILE A 304 -4.34 15.40 -6.87
N ASN A 305 -3.21 15.17 -6.21
CA ASN A 305 -2.40 16.22 -5.65
C ASN A 305 -0.94 16.07 -6.09
N ASP A 306 -0.18 17.16 -6.05
CA ASP A 306 1.23 17.21 -6.38
C ASP A 306 1.96 18.13 -5.41
N ARG A 307 3.30 18.10 -5.46
CA ARG A 307 4.15 18.91 -4.57
C ARG A 307 3.88 20.41 -4.68
N LYS A 308 3.52 20.92 -5.87
CA LYS A 308 3.33 22.37 -6.09
C LYS A 308 2.04 22.83 -5.43
N MET A 309 0.97 22.06 -5.57
CA MET A 309 -0.32 22.30 -4.93
C MET A 309 -0.19 22.19 -3.41
N GLN A 310 0.49 21.16 -2.91
CA GLN A 310 0.73 20.99 -1.49
C GLN A 310 1.53 22.16 -0.89
N ASN A 311 2.64 22.56 -1.53
CA ASN A 311 3.45 23.70 -1.09
C ASN A 311 2.67 25.03 -1.17
N GLY A 312 1.67 25.11 -2.04
CA GLY A 312 0.74 26.24 -2.14
C GLY A 312 -0.37 26.24 -1.07
N GLY A 313 -0.40 25.26 -0.16
CA GLY A 313 -1.43 25.11 0.88
C GLY A 313 -2.70 24.39 0.42
N ASN A 314 -2.71 23.77 -0.76
CA ASN A 314 -3.81 22.92 -1.21
C ASN A 314 -3.50 21.45 -0.90
N GLU A 315 -3.98 20.99 0.25
CA GLU A 315 -3.80 19.61 0.74
C GLU A 315 -4.64 18.58 -0.03
N GLU A 316 -5.75 18.98 -0.63
CA GLU A 316 -6.63 18.08 -1.39
C GLU A 316 -6.18 17.91 -2.84
N GLY A 317 -5.81 19.01 -3.51
CA GLY A 317 -5.46 19.04 -4.92
C GLY A 317 -6.66 19.29 -5.85
N ILE A 318 -6.73 18.55 -6.96
CA ILE A 318 -7.73 18.73 -8.04
C ILE A 318 -8.76 17.62 -7.98
N LEU A 319 -10.03 17.98 -7.77
CA LEU A 319 -11.16 17.04 -7.75
C LEU A 319 -11.32 16.34 -9.12
N LYS A 320 -11.37 15.01 -9.13
CA LYS A 320 -11.56 14.19 -10.32
C LYS A 320 -12.85 13.38 -10.31
N TRP A 321 -13.30 12.97 -9.13
CA TRP A 321 -14.52 12.18 -8.98
C TRP A 321 -15.20 12.47 -7.66
N THR A 322 -16.53 12.40 -7.63
CA THR A 322 -17.33 12.60 -6.42
C THR A 322 -18.60 11.76 -6.47
N GLU A 323 -18.99 11.24 -5.32
CA GLU A 323 -20.25 10.53 -5.13
C GLU A 323 -20.80 10.83 -3.74
N THR A 324 -22.12 10.97 -3.60
CA THR A 324 -22.73 11.45 -2.34
C THR A 324 -23.99 10.69 -1.99
N GLY A 325 -24.17 10.38 -0.71
CA GLY A 325 -25.37 9.77 -0.16
C GLY A 325 -25.46 8.27 -0.43
N ASN A 326 -26.59 7.69 -0.06
CA ASN A 326 -26.85 6.25 -0.19
C ASN A 326 -26.81 5.80 -1.66
N LYS A 327 -26.10 4.70 -1.93
CA LYS A 327 -26.00 4.05 -3.25
C LYS A 327 -26.58 2.64 -3.26
N GLY A 328 -27.14 2.20 -2.14
CA GLY A 328 -27.70 0.87 -1.97
C GLY A 328 -26.66 -0.14 -1.50
N ASP A 329 -27.14 -1.34 -1.18
CA ASP A 329 -26.33 -2.38 -0.57
C ASP A 329 -25.62 -3.25 -1.62
N GLN A 330 -24.82 -2.64 -2.48
CA GLN A 330 -24.03 -3.32 -3.50
C GLN A 330 -22.73 -2.57 -3.72
N TRP A 331 -21.64 -3.32 -3.91
CA TRP A 331 -20.38 -2.76 -4.41
C TRP A 331 -20.56 -2.19 -5.81
N LYS A 332 -20.00 -1.00 -6.04
CA LYS A 332 -20.04 -0.29 -7.32
C LYS A 332 -18.65 0.07 -7.76
N MET A 333 -18.38 -0.09 -9.05
CA MET A 333 -17.10 0.27 -9.63
C MET A 333 -17.12 1.72 -10.12
N ALA A 334 -16.07 2.48 -9.82
CA ALA A 334 -15.76 3.76 -10.42
C ALA A 334 -14.52 3.66 -11.31
N ASN A 335 -14.45 4.51 -12.33
CA ASN A 335 -13.29 4.67 -13.18
C ASN A 335 -13.03 6.16 -13.41
N VAL A 336 -11.76 6.57 -13.28
CA VAL A 336 -11.35 7.97 -13.27
C VAL A 336 -10.10 8.09 -14.14
N TYR A 337 -10.28 8.67 -15.32
CA TYR A 337 -9.15 9.05 -16.17
C TYR A 337 -8.61 10.41 -15.75
N PHE A 338 -7.30 10.54 -15.75
CA PHE A 338 -6.65 11.83 -15.56
C PHE A 338 -5.28 11.84 -16.23
N LYS A 339 -4.85 13.06 -16.55
CA LYS A 339 -3.53 13.33 -17.12
C LYS A 339 -2.93 14.48 -16.32
N HIS A 340 -1.69 14.30 -15.88
CA HIS A 340 -0.95 15.25 -15.09
C HIS A 340 0.50 15.33 -15.58
N GLU A 341 1.13 16.49 -15.46
CA GLU A 341 2.46 16.78 -16.02
C GLU A 341 3.58 16.77 -14.96
N GLU A 342 3.21 16.70 -13.69
CA GLU A 342 4.14 16.52 -12.58
C GLU A 342 4.01 15.11 -11.99
N ALA A 343 4.98 14.68 -11.19
CA ALA A 343 4.76 13.56 -10.28
C ALA A 343 3.62 13.92 -9.30
N PHE A 344 2.72 12.98 -9.06
CA PHE A 344 1.46 13.21 -8.33
C PHE A 344 1.10 12.00 -7.48
N TRP A 345 0.12 12.16 -6.61
CA TRP A 345 -0.50 11.06 -5.86
C TRP A 345 -2.02 11.23 -5.84
N PHE A 346 -2.72 10.14 -5.53
CA PHE A 346 -4.16 10.15 -5.34
C PHE A 346 -4.51 10.47 -3.90
N VAL A 347 -5.67 11.11 -3.73
CA VAL A 347 -6.25 11.37 -2.41
C VAL A 347 -7.71 10.95 -2.45
N PHE A 348 -8.05 9.88 -1.73
CA PHE A 348 -9.43 9.58 -1.39
C PHE A 348 -9.82 10.41 -0.17
N VAL A 349 -10.91 11.16 -0.29
CA VAL A 349 -11.45 11.98 0.79
C VAL A 349 -12.87 11.54 1.07
N TYR A 350 -13.11 11.00 2.27
CA TYR A 350 -14.46 10.83 2.77
C TYR A 350 -14.83 12.02 3.65
N GLN A 351 -15.90 12.72 3.28
CA GLN A 351 -16.49 13.74 4.12
C GLN A 351 -17.70 13.16 4.83
N ARG A 352 -17.66 13.16 6.15
CA ARG A 352 -18.67 12.57 7.02
C ARG A 352 -20.04 13.24 6.86
N GLY A 353 -21.09 12.42 6.76
CA GLY A 353 -22.49 12.88 6.76
C GLY A 353 -22.98 13.31 8.14
N SER A 354 -24.23 13.80 8.25
CA SER A 354 -24.69 14.48 9.46
C SER A 354 -24.99 13.58 10.67
N ASN A 355 -25.08 12.26 10.49
CA ASN A 355 -25.35 11.29 11.57
C ASN A 355 -24.51 10.01 11.40
N PRO A 356 -24.26 9.24 12.46
CA PRO A 356 -23.50 7.98 12.45
C PRO A 356 -24.34 6.81 11.93
N SER A 357 -24.89 6.94 10.73
CA SER A 357 -25.79 5.94 10.15
C SER A 357 -25.56 5.80 8.65
N GLY A 358 -24.30 5.87 8.22
CA GLY A 358 -23.93 5.84 6.81
C GLY A 358 -22.47 5.47 6.65
N ASP A 359 -22.24 4.26 6.16
CA ASP A 359 -20.89 3.74 5.96
C ASP A 359 -20.46 3.93 4.51
N VAL A 360 -19.16 4.15 4.36
CA VAL A 360 -18.46 4.14 3.09
C VAL A 360 -17.32 3.15 3.18
N ALA A 361 -17.19 2.33 2.15
CA ALA A 361 -16.08 1.39 2.02
C ALA A 361 -15.46 1.49 0.62
N LEU A 362 -14.17 1.15 0.56
CA LEU A 362 -13.33 1.06 -0.64
C LEU A 362 -12.73 -0.32 -0.72
N ASP A 363 -12.63 -0.84 -1.94
CA ASP A 363 -11.98 -2.12 -2.22
C ASP A 363 -11.43 -2.15 -3.65
N ASP A 364 -10.55 -3.11 -3.94
CA ASP A 364 -10.03 -3.42 -5.28
C ASP A 364 -9.57 -2.17 -6.07
N ILE A 365 -8.67 -1.39 -5.47
CA ILE A 365 -8.09 -0.21 -6.12
C ILE A 365 -7.05 -0.66 -7.14
N ARG A 366 -7.18 -0.19 -8.37
CA ARG A 366 -6.24 -0.42 -9.46
C ARG A 366 -5.90 0.87 -10.18
N ILE A 367 -4.61 1.05 -10.45
CA ILE A 367 -4.08 2.12 -11.27
C ILE A 367 -3.48 1.48 -12.52
N SER A 368 -3.62 2.13 -13.65
CA SER A 368 -3.03 1.64 -14.90
C SER A 368 -2.64 2.80 -15.80
N PRO A 369 -1.54 2.71 -16.55
CA PRO A 369 -1.15 3.75 -17.48
C PRO A 369 -2.12 3.79 -18.67
N GLY A 370 -2.45 5.00 -19.11
CA GLY A 370 -3.32 5.24 -20.25
C GLY A 370 -4.75 5.64 -19.88
N SER A 371 -5.61 5.67 -20.89
CA SER A 371 -7.05 5.92 -20.74
C SER A 371 -7.76 4.77 -20.05
N CYS A 372 -8.86 5.05 -19.35
CA CYS A 372 -9.79 4.01 -18.90
C CYS A 372 -10.44 3.32 -20.10
N SER A 373 -9.84 2.25 -20.60
CA SER A 373 -10.44 1.37 -21.60
C SER A 373 -11.41 0.41 -20.93
N PHE A 374 -12.64 0.36 -21.42
CA PHE A 374 -13.50 -0.79 -21.20
C PHE A 374 -12.89 -1.98 -21.95
N GLU A 375 -12.25 -2.90 -21.25
CA GLU A 375 -12.30 -4.28 -21.70
C GLU A 375 -13.58 -4.85 -21.07
N PRO A 376 -14.70 -4.95 -21.82
CA PRO A 376 -15.85 -5.67 -21.28
C PRO A 376 -15.37 -7.06 -20.88
N PRO A 377 -15.89 -7.63 -19.77
CA PRO A 377 -15.58 -9.02 -19.44
C PRO A 377 -15.78 -9.83 -20.71
N ILE A 378 -14.75 -10.58 -21.12
CA ILE A 378 -14.90 -11.61 -22.13
C ILE A 378 -15.89 -12.59 -21.51
N ASN A 379 -17.18 -12.36 -21.74
CA ASN A 379 -18.19 -13.35 -21.45
C ASN A 379 -17.71 -14.59 -22.22
N PRO A 380 -17.50 -15.74 -21.54
CA PRO A 380 -17.41 -16.98 -22.28
C PRO A 380 -18.63 -17.00 -23.21
N PRO A 381 -18.46 -17.35 -24.50
CA PRO A 381 -19.53 -17.24 -25.47
C PRO A 381 -20.76 -17.90 -24.87
N SER A 382 -21.85 -17.13 -24.79
CA SER A 382 -23.12 -17.62 -24.29
C SER A 382 -23.42 -18.91 -25.03
N ASN A 383 -23.39 -20.05 -24.33
CA ASN A 383 -23.82 -21.35 -24.83
C ASN A 383 -25.36 -21.37 -24.96
N GLY A 384 -25.89 -20.41 -25.70
CA GLY A 384 -27.24 -20.40 -26.22
C GLY A 384 -27.14 -20.69 -27.72
N HIS A 385 -27.51 -21.91 -28.11
CA HIS A 385 -27.44 -22.50 -29.45
C HIS A 385 -26.09 -23.13 -29.83
N ASP A 386 -25.86 -24.39 -29.41
CA ASP A 386 -25.32 -25.44 -30.30
C ASP A 386 -25.18 -26.84 -29.66
N THR A 387 -25.86 -27.13 -28.55
CA THR A 387 -25.91 -28.52 -28.04
C THR A 387 -26.69 -29.45 -28.98
N VAL A 388 -27.68 -28.95 -29.72
CA VAL A 388 -28.44 -29.74 -30.70
C VAL A 388 -27.62 -30.03 -31.95
N SER A 389 -26.84 -29.06 -32.44
CA SER A 389 -26.00 -29.21 -33.65
C SER A 389 -24.85 -30.19 -33.42
N ILE A 390 -24.18 -30.13 -32.26
CA ILE A 390 -23.08 -31.05 -31.93
C ILE A 390 -23.60 -32.47 -31.71
N VAL A 391 -24.73 -32.64 -31.00
CA VAL A 391 -25.34 -33.96 -30.79
C VAL A 391 -25.81 -34.55 -32.12
N LEU A 392 -26.41 -33.77 -33.02
CA LEU A 392 -26.78 -34.23 -34.37
C LEU A 392 -25.55 -34.61 -35.19
N ALA A 393 -24.47 -33.83 -35.17
CA ALA A 393 -23.24 -34.14 -35.89
C ALA A 393 -22.57 -35.43 -35.40
N VAL A 394 -22.55 -35.66 -34.08
CA VAL A 394 -22.02 -36.90 -33.48
C VAL A 394 -22.91 -38.10 -33.83
N ILE A 395 -24.24 -37.94 -33.82
CA ILE A 395 -25.17 -39.01 -34.22
C ILE A 395 -25.01 -39.35 -35.71
N PHE A 396 -24.89 -38.35 -36.59
CA PHE A 396 -24.69 -38.57 -38.02
C PHE A 396 -23.34 -39.24 -38.33
N THR A 397 -22.27 -38.86 -37.63
CA THR A 397 -20.95 -39.49 -37.82
C THR A 397 -20.91 -40.92 -37.30
N LEU A 398 -21.55 -41.22 -36.17
CA LEU A 398 -21.69 -42.59 -35.65
C LEU A 398 -22.57 -43.46 -36.57
N LEU A 399 -23.68 -42.93 -37.11
CA LEU A 399 -24.52 -43.64 -38.07
C LEU A 399 -23.78 -43.93 -39.38
N ALA A 400 -23.03 -42.96 -39.92
CA ALA A 400 -22.22 -43.16 -41.12
C ALA A 400 -21.13 -44.22 -40.89
N GLY A 401 -20.46 -44.18 -39.74
CA GLY A 401 -19.48 -45.20 -39.34
C GLY A 401 -20.10 -46.59 -39.24
N PHE A 402 -21.29 -46.71 -38.63
CA PHE A 402 -21.99 -47.99 -38.52
C PHE A 402 -22.39 -48.54 -39.88
N VAL A 403 -22.95 -47.72 -40.78
CA VAL A 403 -23.31 -48.12 -42.15
C VAL A 403 -22.07 -48.56 -42.94
N PHE A 404 -20.95 -47.85 -42.79
CA PHE A 404 -19.69 -48.20 -43.45
C PHE A 404 -19.14 -49.54 -42.93
N CYS A 405 -19.13 -49.76 -41.62
CA CYS A 405 -18.74 -51.05 -41.03
C CYS A 405 -19.68 -52.19 -41.46
N PHE A 406 -20.99 -51.93 -41.55
CA PHE A 406 -21.96 -52.91 -42.02
C PHE A 406 -21.72 -53.28 -43.50
N LEU A 407 -21.51 -52.29 -44.36
CA LEU A 407 -21.16 -52.51 -45.77
C LEU A 407 -19.85 -53.30 -45.92
N LEU A 408 -18.82 -52.96 -45.15
CA LEU A 408 -17.56 -53.71 -45.15
C LEU A 408 -17.75 -55.16 -44.67
N PHE A 409 -18.59 -55.39 -43.65
CA PHE A 409 -18.91 -56.74 -43.19
C PHE A 409 -19.58 -57.58 -44.29
N PHE A 410 -20.54 -57.02 -45.03
CA PHE A 410 -21.21 -57.72 -46.13
C PHE A 410 -20.31 -57.90 -47.36
N LEU A 411 -19.43 -56.94 -47.66
CA LEU A 411 -18.42 -57.09 -48.72
C LEU A 411 -17.42 -58.20 -48.36
N ASN A 412 -16.95 -58.27 -47.11
CA ASN A 412 -16.05 -59.31 -46.65
C ASN A 412 -16.73 -60.70 -46.63
N LYS A 413 -18.03 -60.76 -46.31
CA LYS A 413 -18.82 -62.01 -46.37
C LYS A 413 -19.03 -62.49 -47.81
N LYS A 414 -19.19 -61.59 -48.79
CA LYS A 414 -19.24 -61.92 -50.23
C LYS A 414 -17.89 -62.40 -50.78
N TRP A 415 -16.78 -61.92 -50.25
CA TRP A 415 -15.43 -62.35 -50.64
C TRP A 415 -15.04 -63.72 -50.07
N ARG A 416 -15.63 -64.14 -48.94
CA ARG A 416 -15.41 -65.48 -48.36
C ARG A 416 -16.33 -66.58 -48.91
N ALA A 417 -17.21 -66.25 -49.86
CA ALA A 417 -18.15 -67.18 -50.48
C ALA A 417 -17.87 -67.40 -51.99
N LYS A 418 -16.63 -67.16 -52.44
CA LYS A 418 -16.14 -67.49 -53.78
C LYS A 418 -14.85 -68.28 -53.70
#